data_AF-A0A162WF90-F1
#
_entry.id   AF-A0A162WF90-F1
#
_cell.length_a   1.000
_cell.length_b   1.000
_cell.length_c   1.000
_cell.angle_alpha   90.00
_cell.angle_beta   90.00
_cell.angle_gamma   90.00
#
_symmetry.space_group_name_H-M   'P 1'
#
loop_
_entity.id
_entity.type
_entity.pdbx_description
1 polymer ?
#
loop_
_entity_poly.entity_id
_entity_poly.type
_entity_poly.pdbx_seq_one_letter_code
_entity_poly.pdbx_strand_id
1 'polypeptide(L)'
;MYFDDISAWLRPLEDFKVGNPSKNIYQPSIYTQLLTFSRSSFFALDELHLIARGIGKLVYVLITVTLTKETKFYYTHPDNTLNTTKYPFHISRADLVTIVNCITSLQKYIPTSFQSSFDNVFAKINGTHAVDWLDFLLYLVSTLVVPYLPNRAVKTALLSLVKVCTLALQWTLTSELLNKMELYFKHWHSFLYEKVQNNTLSRSVFRLVQHYLVHIPYIIKQQGPLRCYSTQSMERVIGIFSKLIKSKSKGGQNASFLIKRFAIHNYTSTAISICDEINLIRPKPYGRESYMDLPNDPSGAQLWEPFHQFVNLNDDLVEGVGGPSVKEALLKYYQRTTVLTGHEFGDSVVVVAAHLNRNVIVHSWLVGTVQFYFQHVDFHGFPHFLAFVEVIKEHDTADHDSSVPIVKQRSQSTRTLGHQTQSTYAVISVNDICHQVGLVQYPPNGNQFYVIAPYYIFKNNMRITKGNLSIL
;
A
#
# COMPACT_ATOMS: atom_id res chain seq x y z
N MET A 1 0.09 11.47 -33.86
CA MET A 1 1.00 12.58 -33.47
C MET A 1 1.43 12.58 -31.99
N TYR A 2 0.71 11.98 -31.03
CA TYR A 2 1.18 11.97 -29.62
C TYR A 2 1.98 10.72 -29.19
N PHE A 3 1.87 9.56 -29.87
CA PHE A 3 2.50 8.32 -29.40
C PHE A 3 2.92 7.32 -30.50
N ASP A 4 3.24 7.79 -31.70
CA ASP A 4 3.75 6.90 -32.77
C ASP A 4 5.27 6.66 -32.64
N ASP A 5 5.92 7.43 -31.76
CA ASP A 5 7.35 7.30 -31.43
C ASP A 5 7.51 7.48 -29.91
N ILE A 6 7.42 6.37 -29.16
CA ILE A 6 7.58 6.39 -27.68
C ILE A 6 9.01 6.81 -27.29
N SER A 7 9.94 6.84 -28.26
CA SER A 7 11.19 7.59 -28.19
C SER A 7 10.94 9.09 -28.41
N ALA A 8 10.29 9.75 -27.46
CA ALA A 8 10.45 11.20 -27.35
C ALA A 8 11.96 11.48 -27.19
N TRP A 9 12.58 12.11 -28.18
CA TRP A 9 14.03 12.33 -28.21
C TRP A 9 14.44 13.09 -26.95
N LEU A 10 15.17 12.40 -26.08
CA LEU A 10 15.70 13.01 -24.86
C LEU A 10 16.57 14.19 -25.23
N ARG A 11 16.49 15.25 -24.43
CA ARG A 11 17.32 16.42 -24.66
C ARG A 11 18.80 16.02 -24.51
N PRO A 12 19.66 16.34 -25.49
CA PRO A 12 21.09 16.03 -25.40
C PRO A 12 21.72 16.71 -24.18
N LEU A 13 22.81 16.13 -23.68
CA LEU A 13 23.57 16.68 -22.55
C LEU A 13 24.00 18.13 -22.82
N GLU A 14 24.35 18.41 -24.08
CA GLU A 14 24.86 19.71 -24.50
C GLU A 14 23.86 20.83 -24.27
N ASP A 15 22.57 20.57 -24.50
CA ASP A 15 21.51 21.55 -24.23
C ASP A 15 21.53 22.04 -22.77
N PHE A 16 21.92 21.19 -21.83
CA PHE A 16 22.04 21.54 -20.41
C PHE A 16 23.38 22.19 -20.05
N LYS A 17 24.46 21.92 -20.81
CA LYS A 17 25.79 22.47 -20.56
C LYS A 17 25.92 23.90 -21.04
N VAL A 18 25.42 24.21 -22.23
CA VAL A 18 25.54 25.55 -22.84
C VAL A 18 24.26 26.36 -22.77
N GLY A 19 23.12 25.70 -22.54
CA GLY A 19 21.81 26.29 -22.74
C GLY A 19 21.33 26.13 -24.18
N ASN A 20 20.02 25.97 -24.34
CA ASN A 20 19.36 25.94 -25.63
C ASN A 20 18.01 26.70 -25.56
N PRO A 21 17.99 28.01 -25.90
CA PRO A 21 16.79 28.83 -25.87
C PRO A 21 15.67 28.31 -26.76
N SER A 22 15.99 27.68 -27.90
CA SER A 22 14.99 27.07 -28.80
C SER A 22 14.20 25.93 -28.14
N LYS A 23 14.74 25.37 -27.05
CA LYS A 23 14.10 24.35 -26.23
C LYS A 23 13.72 24.88 -24.84
N ASN A 24 13.71 26.19 -24.61
CA ASN A 24 13.47 26.81 -23.30
C ASN A 24 14.51 26.46 -22.20
N ILE A 25 15.77 26.23 -22.58
CA ILE A 25 16.89 26.15 -21.61
C ILE A 25 17.72 27.41 -21.80
N TYR A 26 17.43 28.44 -21.01
CA TYR A 26 18.04 29.75 -21.22
C TYR A 26 19.46 29.86 -20.67
N GLN A 27 19.86 28.96 -19.76
CA GLN A 27 21.15 29.02 -19.10
C GLN A 27 21.71 27.60 -18.87
N PRO A 28 23.05 27.47 -18.78
CA PRO A 28 23.70 26.27 -18.28
C PRO A 28 23.10 25.81 -16.94
N SER A 29 22.83 24.51 -16.85
CA SER A 29 22.45 23.88 -15.59
C SER A 29 23.70 23.67 -14.73
N ILE A 30 23.70 24.22 -13.52
CA ILE A 30 24.78 24.02 -12.53
C ILE A 30 25.01 22.54 -12.22
N TYR A 31 23.97 21.72 -12.36
CA TYR A 31 24.03 20.29 -12.08
C TYR A 31 24.88 19.52 -13.09
N THR A 32 25.16 20.08 -14.27
CA THR A 32 26.03 19.43 -15.28
C THR A 32 27.46 19.18 -14.80
N GLN A 33 27.88 19.86 -13.72
CA GLN A 33 29.18 19.66 -13.09
C GLN A 33 29.23 18.41 -12.21
N LEU A 34 28.07 17.84 -11.84
CA LEU A 34 28.01 16.63 -11.02
C LEU A 34 28.31 15.40 -11.88
N LEU A 35 29.20 14.52 -11.39
CA LEU A 35 29.50 13.24 -12.03
C LEU A 35 28.25 12.34 -12.16
N THR A 36 27.27 12.54 -11.29
CA THR A 36 25.99 11.81 -11.27
C THR A 36 24.91 12.44 -12.16
N PHE A 37 25.23 13.51 -12.90
CA PHE A 37 24.23 14.19 -13.73
C PHE A 37 23.78 13.34 -14.92
N SER A 38 22.52 12.90 -14.90
CA SER A 38 21.94 12.02 -15.90
C SER A 38 21.01 12.75 -16.90
N ARG A 39 21.33 14.00 -17.27
CA ARG A 39 20.51 14.83 -18.19
C ARG A 39 19.09 15.05 -17.63
N SER A 40 18.06 14.89 -18.46
CA SER A 40 16.66 15.09 -18.07
C SER A 40 16.19 14.13 -17.00
N SER A 41 16.74 12.91 -16.89
CA SER A 41 16.36 12.00 -15.80
C SER A 41 16.86 12.49 -14.44
N PHE A 42 17.88 13.35 -14.40
CA PHE A 42 18.41 13.92 -13.15
C PHE A 42 17.35 14.70 -12.38
N PHE A 43 16.45 15.36 -13.10
CA PHE A 43 15.27 16.01 -12.53
C PHE A 43 14.18 14.96 -12.35
N ALA A 44 14.40 14.09 -11.37
CA ALA A 44 13.56 12.94 -11.09
C ALA A 44 12.09 13.34 -10.92
N LEU A 45 11.19 12.53 -11.48
CA LEU A 45 9.76 12.62 -11.22
C LEU A 45 9.46 11.79 -9.97
N ASP A 46 9.14 12.45 -8.86
CA ASP A 46 8.86 11.74 -7.62
C ASP A 46 7.44 11.14 -7.59
N GLU A 47 7.27 10.08 -6.80
CA GLU A 47 6.00 9.37 -6.78
C GLU A 47 4.85 10.16 -6.16
N LEU A 48 5.11 11.06 -5.21
CA LEU A 48 4.08 11.82 -4.53
C LEU A 48 3.41 12.82 -5.47
N HIS A 49 4.21 13.55 -6.26
CA HIS A 49 3.69 14.56 -7.16
C HIS A 49 3.17 13.96 -8.46
N LEU A 50 3.89 13.02 -9.06
CA LEU A 50 3.48 12.43 -10.33
C LEU A 50 2.35 11.41 -10.15
N ILE A 51 2.60 10.36 -9.37
CA ILE A 51 1.64 9.24 -9.23
C ILE A 51 0.51 9.64 -8.31
N ALA A 52 0.81 10.09 -7.09
CA ALA A 52 -0.22 10.32 -6.09
C ALA A 52 -1.09 11.54 -6.43
N ARG A 53 -0.54 12.75 -6.29
CA ARG A 53 -1.29 14.00 -6.50
C ARG A 53 -1.62 14.25 -7.97
N GLY A 54 -0.79 13.76 -8.89
CA GLY A 54 -1.01 13.87 -10.32
C GLY A 54 -2.04 12.88 -10.83
N ILE A 55 -1.69 11.59 -10.85
CA ILE A 55 -2.51 10.53 -11.44
C ILE A 55 -3.64 10.07 -10.52
N GLY A 56 -3.40 9.85 -9.24
CA GLY A 56 -4.42 9.42 -8.28
C GLY A 56 -5.57 10.42 -8.23
N LYS A 57 -5.25 11.72 -8.13
CA LYS A 57 -6.25 12.79 -8.20
C LYS A 57 -6.92 12.88 -9.58
N LEU A 58 -6.19 12.66 -10.68
CA LEU A 58 -6.80 12.67 -12.01
C LEU A 58 -7.82 11.55 -12.17
N VAL A 59 -7.49 10.32 -11.75
CA VAL A 59 -8.43 9.18 -11.75
C VAL A 59 -9.65 9.50 -10.90
N TYR A 60 -9.48 10.07 -9.71
CA TYR A 60 -10.58 10.53 -8.87
C TYR A 60 -11.51 11.49 -9.62
N VAL A 61 -10.97 12.52 -10.27
CA VAL A 61 -11.82 13.49 -11.00
C VAL A 61 -12.51 12.83 -12.19
N LEU A 62 -11.86 11.88 -12.88
CA LEU A 62 -12.46 11.16 -14.00
C LEU A 62 -13.69 10.34 -13.58
N ILE A 63 -13.68 9.72 -12.41
CA ILE A 63 -14.77 8.84 -11.95
C ILE A 63 -15.86 9.59 -11.16
N THR A 64 -15.56 10.79 -10.66
CA THR A 64 -16.48 11.57 -9.80
C THR A 64 -17.17 12.72 -10.52
N VAL A 65 -17.18 12.73 -11.86
CA VAL A 65 -17.86 13.76 -12.67
C VAL A 65 -19.34 13.92 -12.29
N THR A 66 -20.01 12.84 -11.86
CA THR A 66 -21.41 12.84 -11.41
C THR A 66 -21.62 13.46 -10.02
N LEU A 67 -20.59 13.51 -9.17
CA LEU A 67 -20.61 14.17 -7.86
C LEU A 67 -20.13 15.63 -7.95
N THR A 68 -19.03 15.86 -8.65
CA THR A 68 -18.35 17.17 -8.71
C THR A 68 -18.96 18.13 -9.72
N LYS A 69 -19.80 17.63 -10.64
CA LYS A 69 -20.33 18.36 -11.79
C LYS A 69 -19.22 18.95 -12.69
N GLU A 70 -18.01 18.40 -12.63
CA GLU A 70 -16.88 18.81 -13.47
C GLU A 70 -17.18 18.42 -14.92
N THR A 71 -17.16 19.40 -15.82
CA THR A 71 -17.55 19.19 -17.22
C THR A 71 -16.37 19.08 -18.17
N LYS A 72 -15.16 19.45 -17.74
CA LYS A 72 -13.96 19.54 -18.60
C LYS A 72 -13.57 18.25 -19.31
N PHE A 73 -14.00 17.10 -18.79
CA PHE A 73 -13.65 15.78 -19.33
C PHE A 73 -14.71 15.23 -20.29
N TYR A 74 -15.92 15.80 -20.32
CA TYR A 74 -16.88 15.45 -21.35
C TYR A 74 -16.42 16.01 -22.70
N TYR A 75 -16.68 15.24 -23.75
CA TYR A 75 -16.57 15.79 -25.09
C TYR A 75 -17.67 16.83 -25.32
N THR A 76 -17.29 17.98 -25.85
CA THR A 76 -18.21 19.05 -26.27
C THR A 76 -18.45 18.93 -27.77
N HIS A 77 -19.70 18.72 -28.16
CA HIS A 77 -20.11 18.70 -29.55
C HIS A 77 -19.97 20.10 -30.19
N PRO A 78 -19.90 20.20 -31.53
CA PRO A 78 -19.80 21.50 -32.22
C PRO A 78 -20.94 22.47 -31.89
N ASP A 79 -22.11 21.96 -31.46
CA ASP A 79 -23.27 22.74 -31.02
C ASP A 79 -23.20 23.17 -29.54
N ASN A 80 -22.04 22.99 -28.89
CA ASN A 80 -21.78 23.24 -27.47
C ASN A 80 -22.54 22.33 -26.49
N THR A 81 -23.14 21.23 -26.94
CA THR A 81 -23.73 20.23 -26.05
C THR A 81 -22.67 19.25 -25.50
N LEU A 82 -22.86 18.75 -24.27
CA LEU A 82 -21.92 17.82 -23.65
C LEU A 82 -22.35 16.37 -23.85
N ASN A 83 -21.42 15.52 -24.27
CA ASN A 83 -21.64 14.08 -24.40
C ASN A 83 -21.54 13.38 -23.03
N THR A 84 -22.61 13.45 -22.24
CA THR A 84 -22.66 12.84 -20.90
C THR A 84 -22.99 11.36 -20.93
N THR A 85 -23.69 10.88 -21.96
CA THR A 85 -24.23 9.51 -22.04
C THR A 85 -23.18 8.47 -22.42
N LYS A 86 -22.20 8.85 -23.25
CA LYS A 86 -21.14 7.91 -23.71
C LYS A 86 -19.83 8.04 -22.94
N TYR A 87 -19.84 8.77 -21.82
CA TYR A 87 -18.63 9.03 -21.03
C TYR A 87 -18.03 7.72 -20.47
N PRO A 88 -16.74 7.42 -20.75
CA PRO A 88 -16.19 6.09 -20.50
C PRO A 88 -15.99 5.75 -19.01
N PHE A 89 -15.82 6.75 -18.15
CA PHE A 89 -15.59 6.57 -16.70
C PHE A 89 -16.84 6.85 -15.87
N HIS A 90 -18.03 6.74 -16.47
CA HIS A 90 -19.28 7.02 -15.77
C HIS A 90 -19.52 6.03 -14.63
N ILE A 91 -19.73 6.57 -13.43
CA ILE A 91 -20.23 5.84 -12.26
C ILE A 91 -21.43 6.63 -11.72
N SER A 92 -22.52 5.93 -11.44
CA SER A 92 -23.74 6.57 -10.95
C SER A 92 -23.52 7.20 -9.57
N ARG A 93 -24.32 8.22 -9.23
CA ARG A 93 -24.23 8.85 -7.91
C ARG A 93 -24.52 7.86 -6.78
N ALA A 94 -25.46 6.93 -6.98
CA ALA A 94 -25.80 5.91 -6.00
C ALA A 94 -24.62 4.95 -5.76
N ASP A 95 -23.95 4.52 -6.83
CA ASP A 95 -22.77 3.66 -6.73
C ASP A 95 -21.60 4.35 -6.04
N LEU A 96 -21.37 5.63 -6.33
CA LEU A 96 -20.33 6.42 -5.63
C LEU A 96 -20.63 6.56 -4.13
N VAL A 97 -21.90 6.71 -3.73
CA VAL A 97 -22.29 6.71 -2.32
C VAL A 97 -22.02 5.36 -1.67
N THR A 98 -22.30 4.25 -2.38
CA THR A 98 -21.96 2.90 -1.91
C THR A 98 -20.45 2.74 -1.68
N ILE A 99 -19.64 3.17 -2.65
CA ILE A 99 -18.16 3.17 -2.54
C ILE A 99 -17.71 3.96 -1.30
N VAL A 100 -18.28 5.15 -1.10
CA VAL A 100 -17.97 6.01 0.06
C VAL A 100 -18.30 5.34 1.39
N ASN A 101 -19.45 4.67 1.49
CA ASN A 101 -19.84 3.95 2.68
C ASN A 101 -18.87 2.79 2.96
N CYS A 102 -18.42 2.07 1.93
CA CYS A 102 -17.40 1.03 2.06
C CYS A 102 -16.04 1.58 2.52
N ILE A 103 -15.63 2.76 2.07
CA ILE A 103 -14.40 3.42 2.54
C ILE A 103 -14.50 3.82 4.01
N THR A 104 -15.69 4.19 4.47
CA THR A 104 -15.89 4.52 5.87
C THR A 104 -15.87 3.26 6.74
N SER A 105 -16.44 2.15 6.27
CA SER A 105 -16.48 0.88 7.03
C SER A 105 -15.13 0.16 7.10
N LEU A 106 -14.22 0.38 6.13
CA LEU A 106 -12.93 -0.31 6.09
C LEU A 106 -11.89 0.20 7.09
N GLN A 107 -12.04 1.41 7.65
CA GLN A 107 -10.98 2.05 8.45
C GLN A 107 -10.51 1.19 9.64
N LYS A 108 -11.43 0.46 10.28
CA LYS A 108 -11.11 -0.47 11.38
C LYS A 108 -10.28 -1.70 10.98
N TYR A 109 -10.18 -1.99 9.69
CA TYR A 109 -9.46 -3.12 9.14
C TYR A 109 -8.15 -2.72 8.45
N ILE A 110 -7.74 -1.46 8.53
CA ILE A 110 -6.49 -0.96 7.96
C ILE A 110 -5.41 -0.92 9.05
N PRO A 111 -4.33 -1.71 8.90
CA PRO A 111 -3.20 -1.67 9.83
C PRO A 111 -2.43 -0.35 9.75
N THR A 112 -1.72 -0.02 10.82
CA THR A 112 -0.82 1.14 10.91
C THR A 112 0.39 1.08 9.99
N SER A 113 0.65 -0.07 9.34
CA SER A 113 1.68 -0.19 8.30
C SER A 113 1.33 0.56 7.01
N PHE A 114 0.04 0.89 6.81
CA PHE A 114 -0.35 1.86 5.81
C PHE A 114 -0.08 3.28 6.32
N GLN A 115 0.48 4.13 5.47
CA GLN A 115 0.83 5.51 5.84
C GLN A 115 -0.33 6.50 5.65
N SER A 116 -1.33 6.12 4.84
CA SER A 116 -2.56 6.89 4.61
C SER A 116 -3.51 6.78 5.80
N SER A 117 -4.33 7.80 6.01
CA SER A 117 -5.43 7.72 6.98
C SER A 117 -6.62 6.90 6.46
N PHE A 118 -6.66 6.59 5.16
CA PHE A 118 -7.82 6.02 4.48
C PHE A 118 -9.10 6.81 4.78
N ASP A 119 -8.97 8.13 4.94
CA ASP A 119 -10.10 9.02 5.07
C ASP A 119 -10.95 9.00 3.79
N ASN A 120 -12.22 9.37 3.96
CA ASN A 120 -13.14 9.50 2.85
C ASN A 120 -12.70 10.63 1.89
N VAL A 121 -11.90 10.25 0.89
CA VAL A 121 -11.38 11.16 -0.16
C VAL A 121 -12.49 11.82 -0.98
N PHE A 122 -13.72 11.29 -0.95
CA PHE A 122 -14.86 11.87 -1.63
C PHE A 122 -15.54 12.98 -0.82
N ALA A 123 -15.42 12.98 0.50
CA ALA A 123 -15.98 14.02 1.36
C ALA A 123 -15.05 15.23 1.53
N LYS A 124 -13.73 15.01 1.49
CA LYS A 124 -12.73 16.05 1.79
C LYS A 124 -11.59 16.09 0.78
N ILE A 125 -11.89 16.51 -0.44
CA ILE A 125 -10.91 16.66 -1.53
C ILE A 125 -9.83 17.70 -1.17
N ASN A 126 -10.24 18.78 -0.49
CA ASN A 126 -9.34 19.85 -0.05
C ASN A 126 -8.68 19.44 1.26
N GLY A 127 -7.37 19.19 1.20
CA GLY A 127 -6.58 18.74 2.34
C GLY A 127 -6.26 17.25 2.36
N THR A 128 -6.72 16.46 1.36
CA THR A 128 -6.24 15.09 1.14
C THR A 128 -4.74 15.09 0.88
N HIS A 129 -3.98 14.30 1.64
CA HIS A 129 -2.53 14.22 1.49
C HIS A 129 -2.15 13.41 0.25
N ALA A 130 -0.94 13.62 -0.25
CA ALA A 130 -0.44 12.86 -1.40
C ALA A 130 -0.44 11.35 -1.13
N VAL A 131 -0.09 10.92 0.08
CA VAL A 131 -0.13 9.50 0.47
C VAL A 131 -1.53 8.90 0.41
N ASP A 132 -2.57 9.67 0.72
CA ASP A 132 -3.96 9.19 0.64
C ASP A 132 -4.39 9.00 -0.83
N TRP A 133 -3.95 9.90 -1.73
CA TRP A 133 -4.15 9.73 -3.17
C TRP A 133 -3.41 8.54 -3.74
N LEU A 134 -2.23 8.22 -3.18
CA LEU A 134 -1.46 7.04 -3.56
C LEU A 134 -2.25 5.78 -3.21
N ASP A 135 -2.66 5.65 -1.96
CA ASP A 135 -3.37 4.46 -1.49
C ASP A 135 -4.77 4.33 -2.12
N PHE A 136 -5.43 5.46 -2.40
CA PHE A 136 -6.63 5.49 -3.24
C PHE A 136 -6.36 4.88 -4.62
N LEU A 137 -5.32 5.32 -5.33
CA LEU A 137 -5.00 4.84 -6.67
C LEU A 137 -4.60 3.36 -6.67
N LEU A 138 -3.75 2.94 -5.72
CA LEU A 138 -3.16 1.60 -5.72
C LEU A 138 -4.13 0.53 -5.23
N TYR A 139 -4.99 0.87 -4.26
CA TYR A 139 -5.82 -0.12 -3.58
C TYR A 139 -7.31 0.10 -3.82
N LEU A 140 -7.80 1.33 -3.59
CA LEU A 140 -9.24 1.59 -3.66
C LEU A 140 -9.76 1.59 -5.09
N VAL A 141 -8.97 2.02 -6.07
CA VAL A 141 -9.40 2.01 -7.47
C VAL A 141 -9.66 0.58 -7.97
N SER A 142 -8.70 -0.34 -7.78
CA SER A 142 -8.87 -1.72 -8.27
C SER A 142 -9.93 -2.50 -7.50
N THR A 143 -10.15 -2.20 -6.22
CA THR A 143 -11.08 -2.95 -5.36
C THR A 143 -12.49 -2.38 -5.39
N LEU A 144 -12.65 -1.06 -5.24
CA LEU A 144 -13.93 -0.41 -5.06
C LEU A 144 -14.43 0.32 -6.30
N VAL A 145 -13.55 0.83 -7.17
CA VAL A 145 -13.98 1.65 -8.33
C VAL A 145 -14.20 0.80 -9.57
N VAL A 146 -13.23 -0.04 -9.92
CA VAL A 146 -13.26 -0.86 -11.15
C VAL A 146 -14.51 -1.74 -11.29
N PRO A 147 -15.07 -2.35 -10.22
CA PRO A 147 -16.33 -3.13 -10.34
C PRO A 147 -17.48 -2.35 -10.97
N TYR A 148 -17.61 -1.06 -10.65
CA TYR A 148 -18.71 -0.19 -11.07
C TYR A 148 -18.52 0.47 -12.44
N LEU A 149 -17.38 0.23 -13.10
CA LEU A 149 -17.18 0.75 -14.44
C LEU A 149 -18.02 -0.03 -15.48
N PRO A 150 -18.57 0.64 -16.51
CA PRO A 150 -19.60 0.07 -17.38
C PRO A 150 -19.10 -1.00 -18.36
N ASN A 151 -17.82 -0.97 -18.75
CA ASN A 151 -17.29 -1.83 -19.82
C ASN A 151 -15.93 -2.46 -19.44
N ARG A 152 -15.70 -3.71 -19.85
CA ARG A 152 -14.43 -4.42 -19.72
C ARG A 152 -13.21 -3.65 -20.25
N ALA A 153 -13.36 -2.88 -21.34
CA ALA A 153 -12.28 -2.10 -21.93
C ALA A 153 -11.75 -1.03 -20.95
N VAL A 154 -12.64 -0.25 -20.32
CA VAL A 154 -12.23 0.77 -19.34
C VAL A 154 -11.70 0.13 -18.05
N LYS A 155 -12.27 -1.01 -17.62
CA LYS A 155 -11.74 -1.79 -16.48
C LYS A 155 -10.29 -2.20 -16.75
N THR A 156 -10.03 -2.78 -17.91
CA THR A 156 -8.70 -3.25 -18.31
C THR A 156 -7.69 -2.10 -18.43
N ALA A 157 -8.10 -0.97 -19.01
CA ALA A 157 -7.26 0.21 -19.14
C ALA A 157 -6.90 0.79 -17.76
N LEU A 158 -7.89 0.97 -16.89
CA LEU A 158 -7.66 1.52 -15.55
C LEU A 158 -6.82 0.58 -14.67
N LEU A 159 -7.06 -0.73 -14.75
CA LEU A 159 -6.21 -1.73 -14.07
C LEU A 159 -4.78 -1.72 -14.59
N SER A 160 -4.57 -1.50 -15.90
CA SER A 160 -3.22 -1.36 -16.46
C SER A 160 -2.51 -0.14 -15.88
N LEU A 161 -3.21 0.99 -15.74
CA LEU A 161 -2.69 2.19 -15.08
C LEU A 161 -2.33 1.93 -13.60
N VAL A 162 -3.21 1.25 -12.85
CA VAL A 162 -2.93 0.90 -11.45
C VAL A 162 -1.70 -0.01 -11.36
N LYS A 163 -1.64 -1.07 -12.17
CA LYS A 163 -0.51 -2.02 -12.19
C LYS A 163 0.83 -1.35 -12.46
N VAL A 164 0.88 -0.43 -13.42
CA VAL A 164 2.14 0.26 -13.73
C VAL A 164 2.55 1.23 -12.62
N CYS A 165 1.60 1.91 -11.97
CA CYS A 165 1.89 2.72 -10.79
C CYS A 165 2.38 1.88 -9.62
N THR A 166 1.79 0.70 -9.38
CA THR A 166 2.24 -0.23 -8.33
C THR A 166 3.64 -0.78 -8.61
N LEU A 167 3.95 -1.10 -9.87
CA LEU A 167 5.28 -1.55 -10.29
C LEU A 167 6.32 -0.47 -10.09
N ALA A 168 6.02 0.79 -10.43
CA ALA A 168 6.93 1.91 -10.26
C ALA A 168 7.37 2.15 -8.79
N LEU A 169 6.59 1.64 -7.83
CA LEU A 169 6.79 1.79 -6.39
C LEU A 169 7.44 0.57 -5.72
N GLN A 170 7.80 -0.45 -6.49
CA GLN A 170 8.55 -1.61 -6.00
C GLN A 170 9.99 -1.20 -5.66
N TRP A 171 10.59 -1.82 -4.63
CA TRP A 171 11.99 -1.62 -4.29
C TRP A 171 12.97 -2.27 -5.27
N THR A 172 12.51 -3.29 -5.99
CA THR A 172 13.31 -4.04 -6.95
C THR A 172 12.48 -4.34 -8.19
N LEU A 173 13.04 -4.07 -9.37
CA LEU A 173 12.40 -4.30 -10.65
C LEU A 173 13.34 -5.09 -11.57
N THR A 174 12.80 -6.11 -12.23
CA THR A 174 13.51 -6.86 -13.27
C THR A 174 13.27 -6.23 -14.65
N SER A 175 14.14 -6.51 -15.62
CA SER A 175 13.95 -6.07 -17.01
C SER A 175 12.61 -6.52 -17.60
N GLU A 176 12.13 -7.71 -17.21
CA GLU A 176 10.82 -8.22 -17.63
C GLU A 176 9.66 -7.35 -17.09
N LEU A 177 9.75 -6.94 -15.82
CA LEU A 177 8.75 -6.05 -15.22
C LEU A 177 8.76 -4.68 -15.88
N LEU A 178 9.93 -4.14 -16.26
CA LEU A 178 10.03 -2.89 -17.01
C LEU A 178 9.36 -2.96 -18.38
N ASN A 179 9.54 -4.08 -19.11
CA ASN A 179 8.84 -4.29 -20.38
C ASN A 179 7.31 -4.38 -20.18
N LYS A 180 6.86 -5.02 -19.09
CA LYS A 180 5.43 -5.05 -18.72
C LYS A 180 4.90 -3.65 -18.39
N MET A 181 5.69 -2.80 -17.72
CA MET A 181 5.31 -1.40 -17.46
C MET A 181 5.06 -0.63 -18.75
N GLU A 182 5.96 -0.75 -19.74
CA GLU A 182 5.81 -0.11 -21.05
C GLU A 182 4.52 -0.58 -21.77
N LEU A 183 4.21 -1.87 -21.72
CA LEU A 183 2.98 -2.44 -22.28
C LEU A 183 1.72 -1.88 -21.58
N TYR A 184 1.72 -1.82 -20.25
CA TYR A 184 0.58 -1.29 -19.48
C TYR A 184 0.36 0.20 -19.74
N PHE A 185 1.42 1.01 -19.85
CA PHE A 185 1.29 2.41 -20.25
C PHE A 185 0.71 2.54 -21.65
N LYS A 186 1.16 1.71 -22.60
CA LYS A 186 0.63 1.71 -23.95
C LYS A 186 -0.87 1.40 -23.96
N HIS A 187 -1.31 0.36 -23.24
CA HIS A 187 -2.74 0.05 -23.11
C HIS A 187 -3.57 1.20 -22.55
N TRP A 188 -3.12 1.84 -21.46
CA TRP A 188 -3.82 2.99 -20.88
C TRP A 188 -3.94 4.16 -21.87
N HIS A 189 -2.82 4.56 -22.49
CA HIS A 189 -2.79 5.70 -23.41
C HIS A 189 -3.55 5.41 -24.72
N SER A 190 -3.45 4.21 -25.28
CA SER A 190 -4.22 3.79 -26.45
C SER A 190 -5.71 3.86 -26.18
N PHE A 191 -6.17 3.39 -25.01
CA PHE A 191 -7.57 3.51 -24.61
C PHE A 191 -8.02 4.98 -24.55
N LEU A 192 -7.27 5.85 -23.86
CA LEU A 192 -7.61 7.27 -23.77
C LEU A 192 -7.66 7.93 -25.15
N TYR A 193 -6.68 7.63 -26.00
CA TYR A 193 -6.60 8.16 -27.35
C TYR A 193 -7.83 7.75 -28.17
N GLU A 194 -8.19 6.47 -28.14
CA GLU A 194 -9.38 5.95 -28.82
C GLU A 194 -10.66 6.66 -28.35
N LYS A 195 -10.84 6.87 -27.04
CA LYS A 195 -12.04 7.58 -26.50
C LYS A 195 -12.08 9.06 -26.88
N VAL A 196 -10.92 9.70 -27.02
CA VAL A 196 -10.83 11.06 -27.55
C VAL A 196 -11.17 11.09 -29.04
N GLN A 197 -10.67 10.15 -29.85
CA GLN A 197 -11.01 10.07 -31.28
C GLN A 197 -12.50 9.78 -31.50
N ASN A 198 -13.09 8.97 -30.63
CA ASN A 198 -14.50 8.62 -30.69
C ASN A 198 -15.43 9.68 -30.08
N ASN A 199 -14.92 10.86 -29.73
CA ASN A 199 -15.71 11.97 -29.19
C ASN A 199 -16.52 11.60 -27.92
N THR A 200 -15.99 10.70 -27.09
CA THR A 200 -16.58 10.32 -25.80
C THR A 200 -15.81 10.87 -24.60
N LEU A 201 -14.60 11.38 -24.84
CA LEU A 201 -13.72 11.95 -23.83
C LEU A 201 -13.05 13.22 -24.37
N SER A 202 -12.91 14.23 -23.52
CA SER A 202 -12.19 15.46 -23.88
C SER A 202 -10.69 15.26 -23.96
N ARG A 203 -10.03 16.02 -24.85
CA ARG A 203 -8.56 16.13 -24.92
C ARG A 203 -7.95 16.62 -23.61
N SER A 204 -8.71 17.28 -22.74
CA SER A 204 -8.32 17.71 -21.40
C SER A 204 -7.82 16.57 -20.48
N VAL A 205 -8.07 15.31 -20.84
CA VAL A 205 -7.50 14.15 -20.15
C VAL A 205 -5.97 14.08 -20.27
N PHE A 206 -5.40 14.53 -21.40
CA PHE A 206 -3.96 14.54 -21.67
C PHE A 206 -3.27 15.73 -21.01
N ARG A 207 -3.25 15.70 -19.67
CA ARG A 207 -2.49 16.65 -18.85
C ARG A 207 -1.00 16.32 -18.90
N LEU A 208 -0.18 17.27 -18.45
CA LEU A 208 1.28 17.10 -18.35
C LEU A 208 1.68 15.82 -17.59
N VAL A 209 0.93 15.46 -16.54
CA VAL A 209 1.16 14.22 -15.77
C VAL A 209 0.98 12.93 -16.60
N GLN A 210 0.09 12.92 -17.60
CA GLN A 210 -0.06 11.76 -18.51
C GLN A 210 1.18 11.63 -19.40
N HIS A 211 1.71 12.75 -19.90
CA HIS A 211 2.97 12.72 -20.65
C HIS A 211 4.12 12.22 -19.78
N TYR A 212 4.21 12.68 -18.52
CA TYR A 212 5.29 12.25 -17.63
C TYR A 212 5.27 10.77 -17.26
N LEU A 213 4.10 10.12 -17.27
CA LEU A 213 3.99 8.69 -17.02
C LEU A 213 4.83 7.84 -18.00
N VAL A 214 4.91 8.23 -19.28
CA VAL A 214 5.65 7.45 -20.29
C VAL A 214 7.16 7.44 -20.06
N HIS A 215 7.66 8.39 -19.26
CA HIS A 215 9.08 8.49 -18.93
C HIS A 215 9.49 7.64 -17.72
N ILE A 216 8.53 7.12 -16.94
CA ILE A 216 8.83 6.33 -15.72
C ILE A 216 9.76 5.15 -16.02
N PRO A 217 9.54 4.29 -17.05
CA PRO A 217 10.43 3.15 -17.30
C PRO A 217 11.86 3.59 -17.63
N TYR A 218 12.02 4.67 -18.41
CA TYR A 218 13.33 5.24 -18.72
C TYR A 218 14.01 5.78 -17.46
N ILE A 219 13.30 6.54 -16.62
CA ILE A 219 13.84 7.08 -15.38
C ILE A 219 14.27 5.94 -14.45
N ILE A 220 13.45 4.89 -14.31
CA ILE A 220 13.80 3.73 -13.49
C ILE A 220 15.05 3.02 -14.00
N LYS A 221 15.20 2.88 -15.33
CA LYS A 221 16.43 2.32 -15.95
C LYS A 221 17.68 3.15 -15.62
N GLN A 222 17.55 4.47 -15.44
CA GLN A 222 18.69 5.36 -15.20
C GLN A 222 19.00 5.58 -13.71
N GLN A 223 17.97 5.66 -12.86
CA GLN A 223 18.10 6.09 -11.46
C GLN A 223 17.66 5.03 -10.44
N GLY A 224 17.17 3.89 -10.92
CA GLY A 224 16.52 2.90 -10.08
C GLY A 224 15.07 3.23 -9.78
N PRO A 225 14.38 2.39 -8.99
CA PRO A 225 12.97 2.55 -8.71
C PRO A 225 12.64 3.90 -8.05
N LEU A 226 11.44 4.45 -8.32
CA LEU A 226 11.02 5.77 -7.82
C LEU A 226 11.20 5.91 -6.30
N ARG A 227 11.00 4.79 -5.59
CA ARG A 227 11.07 4.72 -4.14
C ARG A 227 12.47 5.00 -3.57
N CYS A 228 13.52 4.74 -4.33
CA CYS A 228 14.91 4.99 -3.91
C CYS A 228 15.22 6.48 -3.77
N TYR A 229 14.48 7.35 -4.47
CA TYR A 229 14.60 8.82 -4.40
C TYR A 229 13.26 9.46 -4.05
N SER A 230 12.48 8.77 -3.23
CA SER A 230 11.22 9.28 -2.69
C SER A 230 11.41 10.61 -1.97
N THR A 231 10.54 11.56 -2.25
CA THR A 231 10.51 12.88 -1.61
C THR A 231 9.77 12.87 -0.26
N GLN A 232 9.24 11.72 0.18
CA GLN A 232 8.43 11.61 1.41
C GLN A 232 9.17 12.08 2.67
N SER A 233 10.44 11.72 2.81
CA SER A 233 11.26 12.13 3.96
C SER A 233 11.45 13.64 3.99
N MET A 234 11.76 14.23 2.84
CA MET A 234 11.91 15.67 2.66
C MET A 234 10.59 16.40 2.93
N GLU A 235 9.46 15.95 2.38
CA GLU A 235 8.13 16.52 2.63
C GLU A 235 7.75 16.48 4.12
N ARG A 236 8.07 15.39 4.83
CA ARG A 236 7.85 15.29 6.28
C ARG A 236 8.67 16.32 7.05
N VAL A 237 9.95 16.46 6.70
CA VAL A 237 10.84 17.45 7.31
C VAL A 237 10.36 18.88 7.02
N ILE A 238 9.94 19.17 5.78
CA ILE A 238 9.32 20.46 5.41
C ILE A 238 8.08 20.72 6.27
N GLY A 239 7.22 19.72 6.46
CA GLY A 239 6.04 19.82 7.32
C GLY A 239 6.37 20.14 8.78
N ILE A 240 7.46 19.58 9.32
CA ILE A 240 7.96 19.89 10.67
C ILE A 240 8.44 21.34 10.74
N PHE A 241 9.36 21.74 9.86
CA PHE A 241 9.88 23.11 9.86
C PHE A 241 8.79 24.16 9.64
N SER A 242 7.82 23.87 8.76
CA SER A 242 6.68 24.77 8.51
C SER A 242 5.86 25.06 9.77
N LYS A 243 5.71 24.07 10.67
CA LYS A 243 5.04 24.26 11.98
C LYS A 243 5.90 25.02 12.99
N LEU A 244 7.22 24.94 12.87
CA LEU A 244 8.17 25.63 13.75
C LEU A 244 8.40 27.09 13.35
N ILE A 245 8.17 27.45 12.08
CA ILE A 245 8.24 28.83 11.60
C ILE A 245 7.04 29.61 12.13
N LYS A 246 7.22 30.25 13.30
CA LYS A 246 6.16 30.99 14.00
C LYS A 246 6.12 32.48 13.65
N SER A 247 7.21 33.03 13.10
CA SER A 247 7.30 34.46 12.79
C SER A 247 6.44 34.85 11.59
N LYS A 248 5.42 35.67 11.82
CA LYS A 248 4.54 36.22 10.77
C LYS A 248 5.14 37.42 10.03
N SER A 249 6.10 38.13 10.64
CA SER A 249 6.71 39.34 10.08
C SER A 249 8.09 39.11 9.44
N LYS A 250 8.84 38.09 9.90
CA LYS A 250 10.19 37.75 9.39
C LYS A 250 10.35 36.24 9.21
N GLY A 251 9.38 35.60 8.56
CA GLY A 251 9.35 34.14 8.37
C GLY A 251 10.62 33.56 7.76
N GLY A 252 11.21 34.21 6.74
CA GLY A 252 12.44 33.73 6.10
C GLY A 252 13.66 33.72 7.02
N GLN A 253 13.83 34.75 7.85
CA GLN A 253 14.94 34.80 8.83
C GLN A 253 14.75 33.75 9.93
N ASN A 254 13.52 33.56 10.39
CA ASN A 254 13.18 32.53 11.37
C ASN A 254 13.41 31.12 10.82
N ALA A 255 13.00 30.85 9.58
CA ALA A 255 13.27 29.59 8.89
C ALA A 255 14.78 29.34 8.75
N SER A 256 15.56 30.34 8.33
CA SER A 256 17.02 30.23 8.21
C SER A 256 17.68 29.91 9.56
N PHE A 257 17.23 30.55 10.64
CA PHE A 257 17.72 30.27 11.99
C PHE A 257 17.40 28.83 12.45
N LEU A 258 16.17 28.35 12.20
CA LEU A 258 15.76 26.99 12.54
C LEU A 258 16.56 25.95 11.76
N ILE A 259 16.74 26.13 10.46
CA ILE A 259 17.54 25.23 9.62
C ILE A 259 19.00 25.24 10.06
N LYS A 260 19.59 26.42 10.32
CA LYS A 260 20.96 26.53 10.83
C LYS A 260 21.12 25.82 12.18
N ARG A 261 20.17 26.02 13.10
CA ARG A 261 20.18 25.37 14.42
C ARG A 261 20.07 23.85 14.28
N PHE A 262 19.19 23.36 13.41
CA PHE A 262 19.07 21.92 13.12
C PHE A 262 20.34 21.34 12.48
N ALA A 263 20.93 22.04 11.51
CA ALA A 263 22.17 21.63 10.88
C ALA A 263 23.35 21.61 11.87
N ILE A 264 23.48 22.63 12.71
CA ILE A 264 24.50 22.69 13.77
C ILE A 264 24.28 21.54 14.75
N HIS A 265 23.04 21.31 15.21
CA HIS A 265 22.72 20.24 16.14
C HIS A 265 23.02 18.85 15.56
N ASN A 266 22.69 18.59 14.30
CA ASN A 266 23.04 17.34 13.62
C ASN A 266 24.56 17.17 13.40
N TYR A 267 25.29 18.29 13.29
CA TYR A 267 26.74 18.27 13.11
C TYR A 267 27.49 18.07 14.44
N THR A 268 27.01 18.66 15.54
CA THR A 268 27.62 18.56 16.88
C THR A 268 27.23 17.29 17.62
N SER A 269 26.03 16.76 17.37
CA SER A 269 25.54 15.54 17.98
C SER A 269 25.72 14.42 16.96
N THR A 270 26.75 13.59 17.10
CA THR A 270 26.92 12.40 16.26
C THR A 270 25.69 11.51 16.46
N ALA A 271 24.76 11.56 15.51
CA ALA A 271 23.51 10.80 15.44
C ALA A 271 22.51 11.03 16.61
N ILE A 272 21.74 12.12 16.55
CA ILE A 272 20.41 12.14 17.18
C ILE A 272 19.38 12.01 16.05
N SER A 273 18.51 11.02 16.18
CA SER A 273 17.53 10.67 15.16
C SER A 273 16.42 11.70 15.13
N ILE A 274 15.86 12.00 13.95
CA ILE A 274 14.59 12.73 13.83
C ILE A 274 13.49 12.03 14.67
N CYS A 275 13.64 10.72 14.94
CA CYS A 275 12.79 9.96 15.85
C CYS A 275 12.86 10.45 17.31
N ASP A 276 13.98 10.99 17.78
CA ASP A 276 14.15 11.41 19.18
C ASP A 276 13.34 12.67 19.51
N GLU A 277 13.09 13.55 18.53
CA GLU A 277 12.11 14.64 18.66
C GLU A 277 10.65 14.16 18.50
N ILE A 278 10.41 13.08 17.76
CA ILE A 278 9.07 12.48 17.57
C ILE A 278 8.62 11.69 18.81
N ASN A 279 9.55 11.21 19.64
CA ASN A 279 9.28 10.46 20.88
C ASN A 279 8.46 11.24 21.93
N LEU A 280 8.29 12.56 21.76
CA LEU A 280 7.43 13.39 22.62
C LEU A 280 5.93 13.30 22.26
N ILE A 281 5.56 12.69 21.13
CA ILE A 281 4.17 12.62 20.62
C ILE A 281 3.71 11.16 20.39
N ARG A 282 4.60 10.18 20.58
CA ARG A 282 4.27 8.75 20.58
C ARG A 282 4.07 8.27 22.02
N PRO A 283 3.25 7.22 22.26
CA PRO A 283 3.39 6.44 23.49
C PRO A 283 4.87 6.07 23.65
N LYS A 284 5.44 6.28 24.85
CA LYS A 284 6.88 6.08 25.12
C LYS A 284 7.35 4.75 24.55
N PRO A 285 8.51 4.69 23.84
CA PRO A 285 9.09 3.41 23.51
C PRO A 285 9.54 2.74 24.81
N TYR A 286 8.96 1.58 25.05
CA TYR A 286 9.59 0.42 25.64
C TYR A 286 11.11 0.41 25.37
N GLY A 287 11.94 0.40 26.43
CA GLY A 287 13.40 0.23 26.38
C GLY A 287 13.84 -1.21 26.09
N ARG A 288 15.15 -1.47 26.19
CA ARG A 288 15.73 -2.81 25.91
C ARG A 288 15.13 -3.90 26.79
N GLU A 289 14.74 -3.51 27.98
CA GLU A 289 14.12 -4.29 29.03
C GLU A 289 12.66 -4.68 28.78
N SER A 290 12.03 -4.17 27.71
CA SER A 290 10.58 -4.31 27.48
C SER A 290 10.21 -5.02 26.18
N TYR A 291 11.18 -5.74 25.61
CA TYR A 291 10.96 -6.69 24.54
C TYR A 291 11.73 -7.98 24.81
N MET A 292 11.23 -9.09 24.27
CA MET A 292 11.95 -10.37 24.28
C MET A 292 12.49 -10.66 22.88
N ASP A 293 13.82 -10.82 22.79
CA ASP A 293 14.48 -11.36 21.62
C ASP A 293 14.32 -12.87 21.57
N LEU A 294 14.23 -13.43 20.37
CA LEU A 294 14.29 -14.88 20.20
C LEU A 294 15.72 -15.35 20.57
N PRO A 295 15.91 -16.30 21.49
CA PRO A 295 17.23 -16.59 22.07
C PRO A 295 18.28 -17.08 21.07
N ASN A 296 17.87 -17.53 19.87
CA ASN A 296 18.76 -18.04 18.83
C ASN A 296 18.90 -17.11 17.60
N ASP A 297 18.19 -15.99 17.56
CA ASP A 297 18.26 -15.04 16.44
C ASP A 297 18.11 -13.59 16.93
N PRO A 298 19.21 -12.92 17.34
CA PRO A 298 19.20 -11.53 17.78
C PRO A 298 18.88 -10.53 16.65
N SER A 299 18.80 -10.98 15.39
CA SER A 299 18.33 -10.19 14.24
C SER A 299 16.87 -10.48 13.86
N GLY A 300 16.25 -11.43 14.57
CA GLY A 300 14.96 -12.03 14.25
C GLY A 300 13.77 -11.26 14.80
N ALA A 301 12.65 -11.98 14.99
CA ALA A 301 11.42 -11.40 15.48
C ALA A 301 11.50 -11.03 16.97
N GLN A 302 10.90 -9.89 17.34
CA GLN A 302 10.84 -9.42 18.73
C GLN A 302 9.39 -9.33 19.19
N LEU A 303 9.09 -9.87 20.37
CA LEU A 303 7.81 -9.69 21.05
C LEU A 303 7.86 -8.46 21.97
N TRP A 304 6.78 -7.69 21.98
CA TRP A 304 6.67 -6.44 22.75
C TRP A 304 5.53 -6.53 23.79
N GLU A 305 5.76 -5.87 24.92
CA GLU A 305 4.96 -5.92 26.15
C GLU A 305 3.49 -5.46 26.06
N PRO A 306 2.62 -5.89 27.00
CA PRO A 306 2.92 -6.45 28.32
C PRO A 306 2.86 -7.98 28.33
N PHE A 307 3.91 -8.62 28.84
CA PHE A 307 3.89 -10.05 29.13
C PHE A 307 3.10 -10.28 30.40
N HIS A 308 1.98 -10.97 30.30
CA HIS A 308 1.14 -11.25 31.46
C HIS A 308 0.49 -12.63 31.35
N GLN A 309 0.39 -13.23 32.55
CA GLN A 309 -0.28 -14.48 32.89
C GLN A 309 0.23 -15.75 32.18
N PHE A 310 0.77 -16.63 33.01
CA PHE A 310 1.00 -18.04 32.69
C PHE A 310 -0.35 -18.77 32.77
N VAL A 311 -1.01 -18.98 31.63
CA VAL A 311 -2.34 -19.62 31.59
C VAL A 311 -2.20 -21.13 31.40
N ASN A 312 -2.86 -21.92 32.25
CA ASN A 312 -2.97 -23.37 32.06
C ASN A 312 -4.08 -23.64 31.04
N LEU A 313 -3.73 -24.25 29.91
CA LEU A 313 -4.65 -24.45 28.78
C LEU A 313 -5.78 -25.48 29.03
N ASN A 314 -5.86 -26.10 30.21
CA ASN A 314 -6.82 -27.16 30.47
C ASN A 314 -8.27 -26.68 30.61
N ASP A 315 -8.53 -25.52 31.23
CA ASP A 315 -9.91 -24.99 31.41
C ASP A 315 -10.02 -23.44 31.35
N ASP A 316 -8.91 -22.72 31.20
CA ASP A 316 -8.91 -21.26 31.26
C ASP A 316 -9.22 -20.58 29.91
N LEU A 317 -9.66 -19.32 29.97
CA LEU A 317 -9.74 -18.43 28.81
C LEU A 317 -8.40 -17.71 28.60
N VAL A 318 -7.88 -17.76 27.38
CA VAL A 318 -6.70 -17.00 26.92
C VAL A 318 -7.19 -15.89 26.00
N GLU A 319 -7.10 -14.63 26.43
CA GLU A 319 -7.56 -13.46 25.64
C GLU A 319 -8.99 -13.61 25.09
N GLY A 320 -9.88 -14.20 25.90
CA GLY A 320 -11.27 -14.44 25.52
C GLY A 320 -11.52 -15.69 24.64
N VAL A 321 -10.48 -16.47 24.33
CA VAL A 321 -10.56 -17.75 23.61
C VAL A 321 -10.42 -18.94 24.58
N GLY A 322 -11.22 -19.99 24.41
CA GLY A 322 -11.10 -21.20 25.24
C GLY A 322 -9.74 -21.90 25.09
N GLY A 323 -9.08 -22.17 26.23
CA GLY A 323 -7.82 -22.91 26.33
C GLY A 323 -7.77 -24.20 25.50
N PRO A 324 -8.84 -25.02 25.46
CA PRO A 324 -8.89 -26.21 24.59
C PRO A 324 -8.70 -25.91 23.09
N SER A 325 -9.22 -24.78 22.58
CA SER A 325 -9.02 -24.38 21.17
C SER A 325 -7.58 -23.95 20.90
N VAL A 326 -6.95 -23.28 21.87
CA VAL A 326 -5.52 -22.92 21.81
C VAL A 326 -4.65 -24.18 21.80
N LYS A 327 -4.95 -25.11 22.70
CA LYS A 327 -4.27 -26.41 22.81
C LYS A 327 -4.40 -27.24 21.54
N GLU A 328 -5.60 -27.32 20.96
CA GLU A 328 -5.83 -28.05 19.69
C GLU A 328 -5.05 -27.45 18.53
N ALA A 329 -5.03 -26.12 18.40
CA ALA A 329 -4.29 -25.44 17.34
C ALA A 329 -2.76 -25.58 17.51
N LEU A 330 -2.28 -25.55 18.76
CA LEU A 330 -0.87 -25.75 19.11
C LEU A 330 -0.42 -27.19 18.82
N LEU A 331 -1.25 -28.18 19.16
CA LEU A 331 -1.02 -29.58 18.81
C LEU A 331 -0.89 -29.76 17.30
N LYS A 332 -1.80 -29.15 16.52
CA LYS A 332 -1.75 -29.18 15.04
C LYS A 332 -0.51 -28.49 14.48
N TYR A 333 0.02 -27.46 15.14
CA TYR A 333 1.26 -26.80 14.73
C TYR A 333 2.44 -27.76 14.88
N TYR A 334 2.65 -28.32 16.07
CA TYR A 334 3.77 -29.23 16.34
C TYR A 334 3.69 -30.54 15.54
N GLN A 335 2.50 -31.08 15.31
CA GLN A 335 2.31 -32.23 14.42
C GLN A 335 2.79 -31.98 12.98
N ARG A 336 2.80 -30.73 12.53
CA ARG A 336 3.26 -30.36 11.18
C ARG A 336 4.76 -30.08 11.14
N THR A 337 5.31 -29.47 12.18
CA THR A 337 6.69 -28.98 12.20
C THR A 337 7.67 -29.97 12.82
N THR A 338 7.20 -30.88 13.65
CA THR A 338 7.99 -31.94 14.28
C THR A 338 7.31 -33.28 13.97
N VAL A 339 8.07 -34.30 13.56
CA VAL A 339 7.58 -35.61 13.08
C VAL A 339 6.97 -36.47 14.22
N LEU A 340 6.32 -35.84 15.20
CA LEU A 340 5.85 -36.48 16.42
C LEU A 340 4.34 -36.68 16.39
N THR A 341 3.95 -37.93 16.55
CA THR A 341 2.57 -38.37 16.70
C THR A 341 2.30 -38.70 18.17
N GLY A 342 1.53 -37.84 18.84
CA GLY A 342 0.83 -38.19 20.07
C GLY A 342 1.66 -38.07 21.35
N HIS A 343 1.67 -36.89 21.95
CA HIS A 343 1.82 -36.76 23.39
C HIS A 343 0.77 -35.78 23.93
N GLU A 344 0.25 -36.09 25.11
CA GLU A 344 -0.68 -35.23 25.83
C GLU A 344 0.08 -33.95 26.22
N PHE A 345 -0.35 -32.81 25.69
CA PHE A 345 0.06 -31.50 26.17
C PHE A 345 -0.47 -31.36 27.61
N GLY A 346 0.25 -31.87 28.61
CA GLY A 346 -0.01 -31.58 30.02
C GLY A 346 0.34 -30.12 30.33
N ASP A 347 -0.40 -29.50 31.26
CA ASP A 347 -0.22 -28.15 31.86
C ASP A 347 0.70 -27.21 31.06
N SER A 348 0.35 -26.98 29.79
CA SER A 348 1.19 -26.18 28.92
C SER A 348 0.96 -24.72 29.26
N VAL A 349 2.07 -24.04 29.54
CA VAL A 349 2.04 -22.66 29.99
C VAL A 349 2.52 -21.77 28.84
N VAL A 350 1.71 -20.77 28.49
CA VAL A 350 2.04 -19.77 27.46
C VAL A 350 2.27 -18.41 28.09
N VAL A 351 3.18 -17.62 27.50
CA VAL A 351 3.40 -16.22 27.87
C VAL A 351 2.89 -15.34 26.74
N VAL A 352 1.85 -14.56 26.99
CA VAL A 352 1.17 -13.76 25.96
C VAL A 352 1.86 -12.41 25.78
N ALA A 353 1.88 -11.89 24.55
CA ALA A 353 2.44 -10.60 24.17
C ALA A 353 1.49 -9.82 23.25
N ALA A 354 1.56 -8.49 23.30
CA ALA A 354 0.65 -7.61 22.58
C ALA A 354 1.08 -7.35 21.12
N HIS A 355 2.38 -7.26 20.86
CA HIS A 355 2.87 -6.85 19.55
C HIS A 355 4.13 -7.61 19.08
N LEU A 356 4.37 -7.50 17.78
CA LEU A 356 5.42 -8.21 17.05
C LEU A 356 6.18 -7.26 16.11
N ASN A 357 7.53 -7.34 16.10
CA ASN A 357 8.42 -6.66 15.16
C ASN A 357 9.24 -7.68 14.32
N ARG A 358 9.40 -7.49 12.99
CA ARG A 358 10.12 -8.44 12.09
C ARG A 358 10.88 -7.75 10.94
N ASN A 359 12.00 -8.36 10.52
CA ASN A 359 12.92 -7.84 9.49
C ASN A 359 13.03 -8.66 8.18
N VAL A 360 12.32 -9.79 8.01
CA VAL A 360 12.52 -10.69 6.85
C VAL A 360 11.20 -11.08 6.17
N ILE A 361 11.20 -11.15 4.83
CA ILE A 361 10.01 -11.42 4.00
C ILE A 361 10.20 -12.70 3.18
N VAL A 362 9.34 -13.70 3.41
CA VAL A 362 9.20 -14.91 2.59
C VAL A 362 7.81 -14.90 1.91
N HIS A 363 7.66 -15.61 0.79
CA HIS A 363 6.50 -15.48 -0.10
C HIS A 363 5.55 -16.69 -0.01
N SER A 364 4.48 -16.62 0.80
CA SER A 364 3.29 -17.52 0.79
C SER A 364 2.12 -16.90 1.61
N TRP A 365 0.86 -17.28 1.37
CA TRP A 365 -0.35 -16.55 1.86
C TRP A 365 -1.22 -17.36 2.84
N LEU A 366 -1.65 -16.75 3.96
CA LEU A 366 -2.81 -17.20 4.74
C LEU A 366 -3.41 -16.03 5.53
N VAL A 367 -4.61 -15.57 5.16
CA VAL A 367 -5.25 -14.43 5.82
C VAL A 367 -6.11 -14.91 6.99
N GLY A 368 -5.75 -14.40 8.17
CA GLY A 368 -6.45 -14.58 9.43
C GLY A 368 -6.14 -13.40 10.36
N THR A 369 -6.93 -13.25 11.41
CA THR A 369 -6.73 -12.21 12.43
C THR A 369 -5.89 -12.77 13.56
N VAL A 370 -4.74 -12.16 13.83
CA VAL A 370 -3.96 -12.49 15.02
C VAL A 370 -4.74 -12.06 16.24
N GLN A 371 -5.06 -13.01 17.13
CA GLN A 371 -5.73 -12.72 18.39
C GLN A 371 -4.71 -12.26 19.42
N PHE A 372 -3.59 -12.99 19.53
CA PHE A 372 -2.47 -12.65 20.40
C PHE A 372 -1.20 -13.37 19.96
N TYR A 373 -0.06 -12.81 20.38
CA TYR A 373 1.25 -13.45 20.24
C TYR A 373 1.58 -14.16 21.55
N PHE A 374 2.36 -15.24 21.50
CA PHE A 374 2.81 -15.91 22.70
C PHE A 374 4.14 -16.63 22.53
N GLN A 375 4.85 -16.79 23.64
CA GLN A 375 5.97 -17.71 23.75
C GLN A 375 5.47 -19.06 24.29
N HIS A 376 5.94 -20.14 23.68
CA HIS A 376 5.74 -21.50 24.17
C HIS A 376 7.08 -22.26 24.14
N VAL A 377 7.37 -23.00 25.20
CA VAL A 377 8.56 -23.87 25.28
C VAL A 377 8.15 -25.25 24.81
N ASP A 378 8.83 -25.77 23.79
CA ASP A 378 8.54 -27.12 23.29
C ASP A 378 9.05 -28.21 24.25
N PHE A 379 8.76 -29.46 23.89
CA PHE A 379 9.14 -30.65 24.67
C PHE A 379 10.65 -30.90 24.72
N HIS A 380 11.45 -30.23 23.90
CA HIS A 380 12.91 -30.26 23.95
C HIS A 380 13.49 -29.11 24.79
N GLY A 381 12.65 -28.24 25.34
CA GLY A 381 13.07 -27.06 26.09
C GLY A 381 13.40 -25.85 25.20
N PHE A 382 13.12 -25.89 23.90
CA PHE A 382 13.36 -24.77 23.00
C PHE A 382 12.17 -23.80 23.00
N PRO A 383 12.40 -22.50 23.24
CA PRO A 383 11.35 -21.50 23.18
C PRO A 383 11.02 -21.11 21.73
N HIS A 384 9.72 -21.04 21.43
CA HIS A 384 9.18 -20.60 20.15
C HIS A 384 8.33 -19.35 20.35
N PHE A 385 8.47 -18.37 19.47
CA PHE A 385 7.50 -17.29 19.33
C PHE A 385 6.44 -17.70 18.32
N LEU A 386 5.19 -17.74 18.79
CA LEU A 386 4.05 -18.24 18.06
C LEU A 386 2.94 -17.19 18.04
N ALA A 387 2.07 -17.27 17.04
CA ALA A 387 0.89 -16.44 16.96
C ALA A 387 -0.35 -17.33 16.91
N PHE A 388 -1.34 -16.98 17.72
CA PHE A 388 -2.64 -17.61 17.66
C PHE A 388 -3.53 -16.81 16.71
N VAL A 389 -3.92 -17.45 15.59
CA VAL A 389 -4.56 -16.78 14.46
C VAL A 389 -5.92 -17.40 14.20
N GLU A 390 -6.95 -16.57 14.15
CA GLU A 390 -8.24 -16.96 13.59
C GLU A 390 -8.17 -16.90 12.06
N VAL A 391 -8.20 -18.04 11.39
CA VAL A 391 -7.92 -18.15 9.95
C VAL A 391 -9.20 -18.01 9.13
N ILE A 392 -9.14 -17.17 8.09
CA ILE A 392 -10.15 -17.11 7.05
C ILE A 392 -9.83 -18.16 5.98
N LYS A 393 -10.70 -19.16 5.85
CA LYS A 393 -10.49 -20.29 4.93
C LYS A 393 -11.05 -20.06 3.52
N GLU A 394 -12.13 -19.30 3.41
CA GLU A 394 -12.77 -19.03 2.12
C GLU A 394 -12.03 -17.87 1.42
N HIS A 395 -11.36 -18.20 0.32
CA HIS A 395 -10.60 -17.28 -0.52
C HIS A 395 -11.07 -17.38 -1.97
N ASP A 396 -10.96 -16.26 -2.67
CA ASP A 396 -11.32 -16.13 -4.08
C ASP A 396 -10.50 -14.99 -4.71
N THR A 397 -10.78 -14.68 -5.97
CA THR A 397 -10.22 -13.57 -6.73
C THR A 397 -11.33 -12.71 -7.29
N ALA A 398 -11.10 -11.42 -7.45
CA ALA A 398 -12.08 -10.54 -8.06
C ALA A 398 -12.44 -10.96 -9.48
N ASP A 399 -13.72 -10.87 -9.84
CA ASP A 399 -14.23 -11.24 -11.16
C ASP A 399 -13.60 -10.41 -12.30
N HIS A 400 -13.22 -9.16 -12.00
CA HIS A 400 -12.61 -8.25 -12.97
C HIS A 400 -11.08 -8.33 -13.04
N ASP A 401 -10.40 -8.90 -12.04
CA ASP A 401 -8.95 -9.09 -12.06
C ASP A 401 -8.50 -10.20 -11.10
N SER A 402 -7.93 -11.28 -11.65
CA SER A 402 -7.39 -12.41 -10.89
C SER A 402 -6.21 -12.05 -9.98
N SER A 403 -5.63 -10.84 -10.10
CA SER A 403 -4.58 -10.39 -9.18
C SER A 403 -5.11 -9.70 -7.91
N VAL A 404 -6.44 -9.53 -7.78
CA VAL A 404 -7.05 -8.89 -6.60
C VAL A 404 -7.67 -9.98 -5.71
N PRO A 405 -7.06 -10.31 -4.56
CA PRO A 405 -7.58 -11.31 -3.62
C PRO A 405 -8.88 -10.88 -2.98
N ILE A 406 -9.77 -11.85 -2.79
CA ILE A 406 -10.97 -11.75 -1.97
C ILE A 406 -10.91 -12.84 -0.89
N VAL A 407 -11.35 -12.49 0.31
CA VAL A 407 -11.58 -13.41 1.42
C VAL A 407 -12.98 -13.23 1.95
N LYS A 408 -13.55 -14.27 2.54
CA LYS A 408 -14.88 -14.20 3.13
C LYS A 408 -14.84 -14.44 4.62
N GLN A 409 -15.15 -13.40 5.37
CA GLN A 409 -15.40 -13.50 6.80
C GLN A 409 -16.66 -14.35 7.00
N ARG A 410 -16.60 -15.23 7.99
CA ARG A 410 -17.71 -16.13 8.28
C ARG A 410 -18.85 -15.35 8.96
N SER A 411 -20.07 -15.49 8.45
CA SER A 411 -21.24 -14.89 9.08
C SER A 411 -21.57 -15.58 10.40
N GLN A 412 -21.73 -14.81 11.48
CA GLN A 412 -22.25 -15.32 12.76
C GLN A 412 -23.74 -15.74 12.68
N SER A 413 -24.43 -15.48 11.56
CA SER A 413 -25.90 -15.55 11.46
C SER A 413 -26.49 -16.86 10.92
N THR A 414 -25.71 -17.82 10.43
CA THR A 414 -26.26 -19.15 10.09
C THR A 414 -26.16 -20.10 11.27
N ARG A 415 -26.99 -19.85 12.29
CA ARG A 415 -27.57 -20.91 13.12
C ARG A 415 -28.53 -21.71 12.26
N THR A 416 -28.00 -22.50 11.33
CA THR A 416 -28.78 -23.55 10.68
C THR A 416 -28.49 -24.84 11.43
N LEU A 417 -29.58 -25.44 11.91
CA LEU A 417 -29.69 -26.64 12.72
C LEU A 417 -28.63 -27.72 12.36
N GLY A 418 -27.77 -28.09 13.32
CA GLY A 418 -27.06 -29.38 13.33
C GLY A 418 -25.54 -29.37 13.43
N HIS A 419 -24.83 -28.39 12.87
CA HIS A 419 -23.37 -28.30 13.01
C HIS A 419 -22.94 -26.84 13.19
N GLN A 420 -22.69 -26.42 14.43
CA GLN A 420 -21.83 -25.27 14.69
C GLN A 420 -20.46 -25.59 14.09
N THR A 421 -20.13 -25.11 12.90
CA THR A 421 -18.73 -25.12 12.49
C THR A 421 -18.03 -24.10 13.39
N GLN A 422 -16.98 -24.47 14.09
CA GLN A 422 -16.26 -23.62 15.04
C GLN A 422 -15.33 -22.64 14.26
N SER A 423 -14.97 -21.49 14.83
CA SER A 423 -13.88 -20.66 14.27
C SER A 423 -12.66 -21.56 14.07
N THR A 424 -12.01 -21.50 12.91
CA THR A 424 -10.78 -22.26 12.74
C THR A 424 -9.63 -21.41 13.23
N TYR A 425 -8.96 -21.91 14.26
CA TYR A 425 -7.72 -21.36 14.72
C TYR A 425 -6.53 -22.13 14.17
N ALA A 426 -5.43 -21.41 13.95
CA ALA A 426 -4.13 -21.98 13.69
C ALA A 426 -3.13 -21.33 14.64
N VAL A 427 -2.20 -22.15 15.13
CA VAL A 427 -0.94 -21.65 15.63
C VAL A 427 0.04 -21.66 14.48
N ILE A 428 0.69 -20.53 14.25
CA ILE A 428 1.76 -20.41 13.26
C ILE A 428 2.99 -19.86 13.95
N SER A 429 4.17 -20.14 13.39
CA SER A 429 5.36 -19.45 13.87
C SER A 429 5.14 -17.96 13.67
N VAL A 430 5.52 -17.15 14.65
CA VAL A 430 5.74 -15.72 14.42
C VAL A 430 6.64 -15.57 13.20
N ASN A 431 7.56 -16.52 12.99
CA ASN A 431 8.45 -16.50 11.86
C ASN A 431 7.79 -16.65 10.47
N ASP A 432 6.54 -17.09 10.44
CA ASP A 432 5.78 -17.32 9.22
C ASP A 432 4.81 -16.16 8.91
N ILE A 433 4.67 -15.17 9.82
CA ILE A 433 3.84 -13.98 9.56
C ILE A 433 4.54 -13.07 8.56
N CYS A 434 4.21 -13.24 7.30
CA CYS A 434 4.94 -12.60 6.21
C CYS A 434 4.56 -11.11 6.01
N HIS A 435 3.29 -10.72 6.24
CA HIS A 435 2.80 -9.38 5.91
C HIS A 435 1.64 -8.93 6.80
N GLN A 436 1.58 -7.64 7.11
CA GLN A 436 0.35 -6.98 7.53
C GLN A 436 -0.47 -6.59 6.30
N VAL A 437 -1.74 -6.98 6.27
CA VAL A 437 -2.67 -6.68 5.18
C VAL A 437 -3.88 -5.92 5.72
N GLY A 438 -4.43 -5.03 4.90
CA GLY A 438 -5.71 -4.39 5.15
C GLY A 438 -6.85 -5.15 4.47
N LEU A 439 -8.04 -5.06 5.04
CA LEU A 439 -9.26 -5.59 4.44
C LEU A 439 -10.19 -4.47 3.99
N VAL A 440 -10.65 -4.56 2.74
CA VAL A 440 -11.59 -3.62 2.15
C VAL A 440 -12.90 -4.35 1.89
N GLN A 441 -13.99 -3.94 2.54
CA GLN A 441 -15.27 -4.63 2.42
C GLN A 441 -15.75 -4.67 0.96
N TYR A 442 -16.13 -5.87 0.49
CA TYR A 442 -16.67 -6.09 -0.84
C TYR A 442 -18.08 -5.49 -0.90
N PRO A 443 -18.33 -4.47 -1.73
CA PRO A 443 -19.58 -3.72 -1.67
C PRO A 443 -20.86 -4.57 -1.85
N PRO A 444 -20.89 -5.59 -2.73
CA PRO A 444 -22.08 -6.43 -2.89
C PRO A 444 -22.35 -7.39 -1.72
N ASN A 445 -21.35 -7.70 -0.88
CA ASN A 445 -21.49 -8.69 0.18
C ASN A 445 -20.69 -8.27 1.43
N GLY A 446 -21.40 -7.93 2.50
CA GLY A 446 -20.80 -7.44 3.74
C GLY A 446 -19.85 -8.41 4.45
N ASN A 447 -19.86 -9.69 4.07
CA ASN A 447 -19.00 -10.72 4.62
C ASN A 447 -17.79 -11.04 3.71
N GLN A 448 -17.69 -10.44 2.53
CA GLN A 448 -16.53 -10.58 1.65
C GLN A 448 -15.66 -9.33 1.74
N PHE A 449 -14.35 -9.51 1.60
CA PHE A 449 -13.36 -8.47 1.73
C PHE A 449 -12.27 -8.65 0.68
N TYR A 450 -11.87 -7.58 0.03
CA TYR A 450 -10.62 -7.55 -0.71
C TYR A 450 -9.43 -7.45 0.24
N VAL A 451 -8.33 -8.10 -0.10
CA VAL A 451 -7.08 -8.00 0.66
C VAL A 451 -6.15 -7.01 -0.02
N ILE A 452 -5.67 -6.03 0.72
CA ILE A 452 -4.71 -5.02 0.26
C ILE A 452 -3.44 -5.10 1.11
N ALA A 453 -2.29 -4.85 0.52
CA ALA A 453 -1.01 -4.90 1.23
C ALA A 453 -0.15 -3.71 0.82
N PRO A 454 0.56 -3.06 1.76
CA PRO A 454 1.45 -1.97 1.42
C PRO A 454 2.52 -2.45 0.43
N TYR A 455 2.50 -1.89 -0.77
CA TYR A 455 3.59 -1.97 -1.74
C TYR A 455 3.89 -3.35 -2.35
N TYR A 456 2.96 -4.30 -2.31
CA TYR A 456 3.13 -5.61 -2.95
C TYR A 456 2.06 -5.91 -3.99
N ILE A 457 2.50 -6.50 -5.09
CA ILE A 457 1.64 -7.23 -6.02
C ILE A 457 1.70 -8.69 -5.61
N PHE A 458 0.56 -9.32 -5.35
CA PHE A 458 0.49 -10.77 -5.15
C PHE A 458 1.09 -11.45 -6.38
N LYS A 459 2.30 -12.03 -6.24
CA LYS A 459 3.10 -12.54 -7.37
C LYS A 459 2.53 -13.83 -7.98
N ASN A 460 1.68 -14.56 -7.25
CA ASN A 460 1.16 -15.86 -7.66
C ASN A 460 -0.32 -15.80 -8.04
N ASN A 461 -0.69 -16.61 -9.03
CA ASN A 461 -2.09 -16.77 -9.44
C ASN A 461 -2.87 -17.52 -8.36
N MET A 462 -3.76 -16.81 -7.68
CA MET A 462 -4.49 -17.31 -6.52
C MET A 462 -5.52 -18.39 -6.86
N ARG A 463 -6.05 -18.40 -8.09
CA ARG A 463 -6.95 -19.48 -8.54
C ARG A 463 -6.25 -20.84 -8.59
N ILE A 464 -4.95 -20.83 -8.86
CA ILE A 464 -4.14 -22.05 -9.03
C ILE A 464 -3.67 -22.58 -7.68
N THR A 465 -3.26 -21.69 -6.77
CA THR A 465 -2.70 -22.09 -5.48
C THR A 465 -3.76 -22.42 -4.42
N LYS A 466 -5.05 -22.12 -4.66
CA LYS A 466 -6.16 -22.37 -3.73
C LYS A 466 -5.84 -21.94 -2.29
N GLY A 467 -5.14 -20.81 -2.13
CA GLY A 467 -4.74 -20.31 -0.81
C GLY A 467 -3.89 -21.29 0.01
N ASN A 468 -3.36 -22.36 -0.59
CA ASN A 468 -2.57 -23.36 0.13
C ASN A 468 -1.19 -22.78 0.45
N LEU A 469 -0.88 -22.84 1.74
CA LEU A 469 0.48 -22.77 2.26
C LEU A 469 1.13 -24.13 2.03
N SER A 470 2.13 -24.21 1.16
CA SER A 470 3.21 -25.17 1.38
C SER A 470 4.35 -24.39 2.03
N ILE A 471 4.38 -24.39 3.36
CA ILE A 471 5.63 -24.12 4.08
C ILE A 471 6.35 -25.47 4.03
N LEU A 472 7.34 -25.59 3.15
CA LEU A 472 8.37 -26.61 3.27
C LEU A 472 9.48 -26.03 4.12
#